data_AF-A0A9D5BH03-F1
#
_entry.id   AF-A0A9D5BH03-F1
#
_cell.length_a   1.000
_cell.length_b   1.000
_cell.length_c   1.000
_cell.angle_alpha   90.00
_cell.angle_beta   90.00
_cell.angle_gamma   90.00
#
_symmetry.space_group_name_H-M   'P 1'
#
loop_
_entity.id
_entity.type
_entity.pdbx_description
1 polymer ?
#
loop_
_entity_poly.entity_id
_entity_poly.type
_entity_poly.pdbx_seq_one_letter_code
_entity_poly.pdbx_strand_id
1 'polypeptide(L)'
;MTETTSFGSSGSINRVAIGCGHDNEGLFVGVAGLLGLGGGALSLTSQIKASSFSYCLVDRNSDKSSTLEFNSLKVATPTTNTRNLVW
;
A
#
# COMPACT_ATOMS: atom_id res chain seq x y z
N MET A 1 -4.33 13.25 16.03
CA MET A 1 -5.26 13.61 14.94
C MET A 1 -5.45 12.38 14.07
N THR A 2 -6.66 12.12 13.58
CA THR A 2 -6.96 10.95 12.74
C THR A 2 -7.98 11.33 11.68
N GLU A 3 -7.88 10.71 10.51
CA GLU A 3 -8.71 10.98 9.33
C GLU A 3 -9.53 9.75 8.92
N THR A 4 -10.47 9.97 8.00
CA THR A 4 -11.17 8.89 7.29
C THR A 4 -10.49 8.64 5.95
N THR A 5 -10.12 7.39 5.70
CA THR A 5 -9.48 6.96 4.44
C THR A 5 -10.43 6.07 3.66
N SER A 6 -10.67 6.39 2.39
CA SER A 6 -11.57 5.63 1.50
C SER A 6 -10.79 4.95 0.38
N PHE A 7 -11.12 3.69 0.11
CA PHE A 7 -10.47 2.85 -0.91
C PHE A 7 -11.45 2.50 -2.02
N GLY A 8 -11.86 3.49 -2.83
CA GLY A 8 -12.78 3.27 -3.95
C GLY A 8 -14.02 2.47 -3.55
N SER A 9 -14.28 1.35 -4.23
CA SER A 9 -15.38 0.44 -3.94
C SER A 9 -15.15 -0.49 -2.73
N SER A 10 -13.95 -0.52 -2.15
CA SER A 10 -13.61 -1.34 -0.98
C SER A 10 -14.04 -0.70 0.35
N GLY A 11 -14.62 0.49 0.32
CA GLY A 11 -15.20 1.16 1.50
C GLY A 11 -14.25 2.16 2.16
N SER A 12 -14.57 2.53 3.41
CA SER A 12 -13.83 3.54 4.17
C SER A 12 -13.46 3.07 5.56
N ILE A 13 -12.31 3.53 6.04
CA ILE A 13 -11.78 3.23 7.36
C ILE A 13 -11.66 4.55 8.11
N ASN A 14 -12.32 4.62 9.26
CA ASN A 14 -12.27 5.79 10.13
C ASN A 14 -11.08 5.69 11.09
N ARG A 15 -10.68 6.84 11.63
CA ARG A 15 -9.67 6.96 12.69
C ARG A 15 -8.28 6.47 12.28
N VAL A 16 -7.91 6.69 11.02
CA VAL A 16 -6.56 6.41 10.53
C VAL A 16 -5.66 7.59 10.91
N ALA A 17 -4.64 7.34 11.71
CA ALA A 17 -3.57 8.29 11.96
C ALA A 17 -2.72 8.44 10.69
N ILE A 18 -2.72 9.65 10.14
CA ILE A 18 -1.90 10.08 9.01
C ILE A 18 -1.00 11.21 9.49
N GLY A 19 0.28 11.15 9.15
CA GLY A 19 1.25 12.19 9.48
C GLY A 19 1.31 13.28 8.40
N CYS A 20 1.71 14.48 8.79
CA CYS A 20 2.03 15.56 7.87
C CYS A 20 3.54 15.54 7.56
N GLY A 21 3.90 15.39 6.29
CA GLY A 21 5.29 15.52 5.84
C GLY A 21 5.69 16.99 5.72
N HIS A 22 6.90 17.32 6.16
CA HIS A 22 7.56 18.60 5.91
C HIS A 22 8.93 18.31 5.30
N ASP A 23 9.45 19.21 4.47
CA ASP A 23 10.76 19.03 3.81
C ASP A 23 10.88 17.68 3.10
N ASN A 24 9.90 17.38 2.24
CA ASN A 24 9.81 16.10 1.55
C ASN A 24 10.90 15.97 0.48
N GLU A 25 11.95 15.21 0.79
CA GLU A 25 13.06 14.93 -0.12
C GLU A 25 12.92 13.56 -0.83
N GLY A 26 13.56 13.42 -1.99
CA GLY A 26 13.70 12.14 -2.70
C GLY A 26 13.11 12.11 -4.11
N LEU A 27 13.00 10.91 -4.68
CA LEU A 27 12.66 10.68 -6.11
C LEU A 27 11.15 10.55 -6.39
N PHE A 28 10.31 10.82 -5.39
CA PHE A 28 8.86 10.60 -5.45
C PHE A 28 8.14 11.79 -6.10
N VAL A 29 8.41 12.03 -7.38
CA VAL A 29 7.76 13.11 -8.14
C VAL A 29 6.30 12.75 -8.42
N GLY A 30 5.38 13.64 -8.07
CA GLY A 30 3.95 13.53 -8.38
C GLY A 30 3.09 12.79 -7.35
N VAL A 31 3.60 12.55 -6.13
CA VAL A 31 2.83 11.98 -5.02
C VAL A 31 2.65 12.99 -3.89
N ALA A 32 1.57 12.86 -3.13
CA ALA A 32 1.30 13.71 -1.97
C ALA A 32 1.88 13.16 -0.65
N GLY A 33 2.37 11.92 -0.65
CA GLY A 33 2.90 11.27 0.55
C GLY A 33 3.24 9.79 0.33
N LEU A 34 3.61 9.12 1.42
CA LEU A 34 4.01 7.72 1.45
C LEU A 34 3.02 6.87 2.26
N LEU A 35 2.76 5.65 1.79
CA LEU A 35 1.94 4.67 2.48
C LEU A 35 2.81 3.58 3.11
N GLY A 36 2.89 3.55 4.44
CA GLY A 36 3.69 2.57 5.17
C GLY A 36 2.98 1.22 5.34
N LEU A 37 3.58 0.13 4.83
CA LEU A 37 3.08 -1.25 4.92
C LEU A 37 3.88 -2.13 5.91
N GLY A 38 4.81 -1.54 6.68
CA GLY A 38 5.64 -2.26 7.66
C GLY A 38 4.85 -2.82 8.86
N GLY A 39 5.55 -3.39 9.85
CA GLY A 39 4.92 -4.01 11.04
C GLY A 39 4.76 -3.09 12.27
N GLY A 40 5.05 -1.80 12.16
CA GLY A 40 4.97 -0.86 13.29
C GLY A 40 3.54 -0.40 13.59
N ALA A 41 3.28 0.08 14.81
CA ALA A 41 1.94 0.45 15.27
C ALA A 41 1.22 1.51 14.39
N LEU A 42 1.97 2.41 13.76
CA LEU A 42 1.43 3.44 12.86
C LEU A 42 1.39 3.01 11.37
N SER A 43 1.82 1.79 11.04
CA SER A 43 1.66 1.26 9.68
C SER A 43 0.19 1.15 9.29
N LEU A 44 -0.14 1.28 8.01
CA LEU A 44 -1.51 1.10 7.55
C LEU A 44 -2.01 -0.30 7.91
N THR A 45 -1.19 -1.34 7.70
CA THR A 45 -1.51 -2.74 8.02
C THR A 45 -1.94 -2.90 9.48
N SER A 46 -1.21 -2.30 10.43
CA SER A 46 -1.57 -2.34 11.85
C SER A 46 -2.84 -1.55 12.17
N GLN A 47 -2.98 -0.35 11.61
CA GLN A 47 -4.13 0.52 11.85
C GLN A 47 -5.45 -0.06 11.32
N ILE A 48 -5.42 -0.77 10.19
CA ILE A 48 -6.60 -1.43 9.60
C ILE A 48 -6.78 -2.87 10.09
N LYS A 49 -5.91 -3.36 10.98
CA LYS A 49 -5.89 -4.74 11.49
C LYS A 49 -5.78 -5.79 10.37
N ALA A 50 -4.99 -5.49 9.34
CA ALA A 50 -4.63 -6.49 8.34
C ALA A 50 -3.64 -7.50 8.92
N SER A 51 -3.91 -8.79 8.74
CA SER A 51 -3.01 -9.88 9.09
C SER A 51 -2.01 -10.19 7.98
N SER A 52 -2.37 -9.89 6.73
CA SER A 52 -1.51 -10.06 5.56
C SER A 52 -1.84 -9.03 4.48
N PHE A 53 -0.88 -8.82 3.57
CA PHE A 53 -1.12 -8.09 2.34
C PHE A 53 -0.35 -8.75 1.19
N SER A 54 -0.81 -8.54 -0.04
CA SER A 54 -0.10 -8.92 -1.26
C SER A 54 -0.18 -7.78 -2.27
N TYR A 55 0.83 -7.69 -3.13
CA TYR A 55 0.90 -6.64 -4.14
C TYR A 55 1.33 -7.22 -5.49
N CYS A 56 0.85 -6.59 -6.56
CA CYS A 56 1.32 -6.80 -7.91
C CYS A 56 1.67 -5.42 -8.49
N LEU A 57 2.97 -5.09 -8.53
CA LEU A 57 3.44 -3.82 -9.04
C LEU A 57 3.80 -3.96 -10.52
N VAL A 58 3.29 -3.05 -11.33
CA VAL A 58 3.72 -2.88 -12.72
C VAL A 58 4.81 -1.80 -12.81
N ASP A 59 5.48 -1.73 -13.96
CA ASP A 59 6.46 -0.66 -14.22
C ASP A 59 5.81 0.73 -14.12
N ARG A 60 6.56 1.70 -13.58
CA ARG A 60 6.09 3.07 -13.35
C ARG A 60 5.50 3.74 -14.60
N ASN A 61 6.01 3.38 -15.77
CA ASN A 61 5.62 3.97 -17.06
C ASN A 61 4.61 3.10 -17.83
N SER A 62 4.01 2.08 -17.19
CA SER A 62 3.02 1.21 -17.80
C SER A 62 1.62 1.83 -17.76
N ASP A 63 0.81 1.63 -18.80
CA ASP A 63 -0.62 2.01 -18.84
C ASP A 63 -1.53 1.06 -18.04
N LYS A 64 -0.96 0.28 -17.10
CA LYS A 64 -1.67 -0.72 -16.30
C LYS A 64 -1.70 -0.27 -14.84
N SER A 65 -2.71 -0.69 -14.11
CA SER A 65 -2.79 -0.45 -12.67
C SER A 65 -2.16 -1.58 -11.88
N SER A 66 -1.36 -1.24 -10.88
CA SER A 66 -0.92 -2.16 -9.83
C SER A 66 -2.07 -2.54 -8.89
N THR A 67 -1.91 -3.63 -8.14
CA THR A 67 -2.85 -4.03 -7.07
C THR A 67 -2.16 -4.10 -5.71
N LEU A 68 -2.92 -3.79 -4.66
CA LEU A 68 -2.56 -3.98 -3.26
C LEU A 68 -3.79 -4.53 -2.54
N GLU A 69 -3.68 -5.76 -2.05
CA GLU A 69 -4.79 -6.50 -1.45
C GLU A 69 -4.46 -6.79 0.01
N PHE A 70 -5.41 -6.56 0.91
CA PHE A 70 -5.27 -6.88 2.33
C PHE A 70 -6.11 -8.11 2.68
N ASN A 71 -5.55 -9.01 3.50
CA ASN A 71 -6.22 -10.22 3.98
C ASN A 71 -6.75 -11.14 2.85
N SER A 72 -6.18 -11.07 1.65
CA SER A 72 -6.61 -11.92 0.55
C SER A 72 -6.10 -13.35 0.75
N LEU A 73 -7.01 -14.33 0.69
CA LEU A 73 -6.71 -15.76 0.73
C LEU A 73 -6.11 -16.28 -0.58
N LYS A 74 -5.82 -15.40 -1.56
CA LYS A 74 -5.14 -15.79 -2.79
C LYS A 74 -3.73 -16.26 -2.43
N VAL A 75 -3.60 -17.56 -2.20
CA VAL A 75 -2.40 -18.32 -2.51
C VAL A 75 -1.95 -17.80 -3.86
N ALA A 76 -0.75 -17.20 -3.90
CA ALA A 76 -0.14 -16.77 -5.15
C ALA A 76 -0.01 -18.01 -6.04
N THR A 77 -1.01 -18.27 -6.88
CA THR A 77 -0.89 -19.26 -7.95
C THR A 77 0.17 -18.69 -8.89
N PRO A 78 1.31 -19.37 -9.06
CA PRO A 78 2.41 -18.85 -9.85
C PRO A 78 2.04 -18.97 -11.34
N THR A 79 1.25 -18.02 -11.85
CA THR A 79 1.09 -17.85 -13.30
C THR A 79 2.20 -16.92 -13.77
N THR A 80 3.33 -17.57 -14.07
CA THR A 80 4.38 -17.18 -15.02
C THR A 80 5.02 -15.80 -14.83
N ASN A 81 6.32 -15.86 -14.48
CA ASN A 81 7.32 -14.80 -14.43
C ASN A 81 7.40 -14.00 -13.11
N THR A 82 7.62 -14.73 -12.01
CA THR A 82 8.31 -14.17 -10.84
C THR A 82 9.73 -13.78 -11.25
N ARG A 83 9.94 -12.50 -11.57
CA ARG A 83 11.24 -11.92 -11.28
C ARG A 83 11.32 -11.80 -9.77
N ASN A 84 12.15 -12.64 -9.14
CA ASN A 84 12.60 -12.40 -7.79
C ASN A 84 13.16 -10.96 -7.75
N LEU A 85 12.47 -10.07 -7.05
CA LEU A 85 13.11 -8.85 -6.57
C LEU A 85 14.00 -9.29 -5.41
N VAL A 86 15.24 -9.63 -5.76
CA VAL A 86 16.35 -9.60 -4.81
C VAL A 86 16.60 -8.12 -4.53
N TRP A 87 16.50 -7.72 -3.27
CA TRP A 87 16.98 -6.42 -2.81
C TRP A 87 18.49 -6.32 -3.00
#